data_AF-A0A0H2YNR7-F1
#
_entry.id   AF-A0A0H2YNR7-F1
#
_cell.length_a   1.000
_cell.length_b   1.000
_cell.length_c   1.000
_cell.angle_alpha   90.00
_cell.angle_beta   90.00
_cell.angle_gamma   90.00
#
_symmetry.space_group_name_H-M   'P 1'
#
loop_
_entity.id
_entity.type
_entity.pdbx_description
1 polymer ?
#
loop_
_entity_poly.entity_id
_entity_poly.type
_entity_poly.pdbx_seq_one_letter_code
_entity_poly.pdbx_strand_id
1 'polypeptide(L)'
;MKKDTTLGASIGSTDFHYLQKDYDEIKKLNLNTWNEVAWIGDELNSKIVMWTNSSPVNNVTLSSSDFINENGDLISSNNIKISWLKETLANIGRSNPSAPLEPFPDIIHNSGSLNIEKNKIASAWINIKIPRNAKPGIYNGSIEVTADELEKSYTFDYSFEVLNLVQPLPSETNTQIEFWQHPYTIARYYKICKEDLFTEKHFKYLRGNLKEYRNMGGRGVIATIVHEAWNHQSYDSDPSMIKWRKNSYGTFEFDYSHFDKWIQLNIDLGILDPEKGFGQIKCYSIVPWNNRIQYFNEATNKEEAINPTPGSDLWINIWTQFLTSFMSHLEEKGWFNITYISMDERSMDDLKACVDLIENITNNSYEHFKISSAMDYESGNDYSFLDRIDDISIGLSHINHNSDDMKNMATHRQELGLLTTIYTCTGDYPSSFTISDPSEGAFTIWYSLYQNTNGFLRWSWDGWVENPLENVSYKYWEPGDPFLIYPAEKDSIGKTFYSTPRLEKLKEGIRDINKAKYLMEKAPNLKNSIENLIYSLKRPNKGENAYGSAVAASKEDRDLTISEANRIKNGINNFAREFISLTMETL
;
A
#
# COMPACT_ATOMS: atom_id res chain seq x y z
N MET A 1 -47.98 -20.08 -2.35
CA MET A 1 -46.54 -20.02 -2.69
C MET A 1 -46.11 -18.57 -2.56
N LYS A 2 -45.22 -18.22 -1.62
CA LYS A 2 -44.59 -16.89 -1.62
C LYS A 2 -43.79 -16.81 -2.93
N LYS A 3 -43.95 -15.73 -3.72
CA LYS A 3 -43.04 -15.43 -4.84
C LYS A 3 -41.62 -15.49 -4.25
N ASP A 4 -40.81 -16.43 -4.70
CA ASP A 4 -39.42 -16.56 -4.28
C ASP A 4 -38.73 -15.24 -4.68
N THR A 5 -38.21 -14.48 -3.72
CA THR A 5 -37.61 -13.16 -3.98
C THR A 5 -36.42 -13.35 -4.92
N THR A 6 -36.47 -12.76 -6.12
CA THR A 6 -35.49 -13.00 -7.19
C THR A 6 -34.10 -12.46 -6.86
N LEU A 7 -34.04 -11.33 -6.14
CA LEU A 7 -32.82 -10.68 -5.65
C LEU A 7 -32.97 -10.35 -4.16
N GLY A 8 -31.96 -10.62 -3.36
CA GLY A 8 -31.80 -10.08 -2.00
C GLY A 8 -30.65 -9.08 -1.94
N ALA A 9 -30.73 -8.13 -1.02
CA ALA A 9 -29.74 -7.07 -0.84
C ALA A 9 -29.64 -6.62 0.62
N SER A 10 -28.44 -6.35 1.10
CA SER A 10 -28.15 -5.80 2.43
C SER A 10 -26.90 -4.94 2.39
N ILE A 11 -26.80 -3.95 3.27
CA ILE A 11 -25.50 -3.34 3.58
C ILE A 11 -24.60 -4.42 4.23
N GLY A 12 -23.31 -4.39 3.89
CA GLY A 12 -22.28 -5.25 4.45
C GLY A 12 -21.03 -4.48 4.85
N SER A 13 -20.20 -5.10 5.69
CA SER A 13 -18.94 -4.48 6.12
C SER A 13 -17.92 -4.42 4.99
N THR A 14 -17.07 -3.38 5.02
CA THR A 14 -15.87 -3.29 4.18
C THR A 14 -14.67 -4.03 4.79
N ASP A 15 -14.78 -4.49 6.04
CA ASP A 15 -13.68 -5.09 6.80
C ASP A 15 -13.32 -6.52 6.37
N PHE A 16 -14.25 -7.25 5.74
CA PHE A 16 -14.05 -8.63 5.26
C PHE A 16 -14.75 -8.88 3.92
N HIS A 17 -14.39 -9.99 3.26
CA HIS A 17 -15.01 -10.42 2.00
C HIS A 17 -16.32 -11.19 2.22
N TYR A 18 -17.26 -11.05 1.29
CA TYR A 18 -18.51 -11.83 1.24
C TYR A 18 -18.35 -12.92 0.18
N LEU A 19 -18.11 -14.16 0.61
CA LEU A 19 -17.67 -15.26 -0.26
C LEU A 19 -18.83 -16.22 -0.56
N GLN A 20 -18.77 -16.88 -1.73
CA GLN A 20 -19.78 -17.86 -2.14
C GLN A 20 -19.95 -19.01 -1.15
N LYS A 21 -18.89 -19.39 -0.41
CA LYS A 21 -18.93 -20.45 0.60
C LYS A 21 -19.84 -20.11 1.80
N ASP A 22 -20.09 -18.83 2.03
CA ASP A 22 -20.92 -18.32 3.14
C ASP A 22 -22.33 -17.92 2.66
N TYR A 23 -22.73 -18.33 1.44
CA TYR A 23 -23.99 -17.95 0.79
C TYR A 23 -25.23 -18.11 1.67
N ASP A 24 -25.37 -19.25 2.35
CA ASP A 24 -26.54 -19.51 3.20
C ASP A 24 -26.61 -18.61 4.43
N GLU A 25 -25.47 -18.15 4.95
CA GLU A 25 -25.43 -17.18 6.05
C GLU A 25 -25.70 -15.76 5.55
N ILE A 26 -25.12 -15.41 4.41
CA ILE A 26 -25.26 -14.08 3.77
C ILE A 26 -26.73 -13.80 3.40
N LYS A 27 -27.49 -14.82 3.01
CA LYS A 27 -28.92 -14.71 2.69
C LYS A 27 -29.80 -14.23 3.84
N LYS A 28 -29.30 -14.28 5.07
CA LYS A 28 -30.04 -13.88 6.28
C LYS A 28 -29.84 -12.39 6.62
N LEU A 29 -28.96 -11.70 5.90
CA LEU A 29 -28.68 -10.28 6.13
C LEU A 29 -29.87 -9.40 5.74
N ASN A 30 -30.07 -8.32 6.50
CA ASN A 30 -31.11 -7.32 6.22
C ASN A 30 -30.77 -5.97 6.88
N LEU A 31 -29.52 -5.52 6.78
CA LEU A 31 -29.10 -4.20 7.26
C LEU A 31 -29.48 -3.14 6.22
N ASN A 32 -30.34 -2.21 6.61
CA ASN A 32 -30.87 -1.16 5.72
C ASN A 32 -30.40 0.26 6.04
N THR A 33 -29.62 0.44 7.11
CA THR A 33 -29.14 1.74 7.58
C THR A 33 -27.64 1.71 7.78
N TRP A 34 -26.97 2.77 7.37
CA TRP A 34 -25.54 2.98 7.58
C TRP A 34 -25.28 4.42 8.04
N ASN A 35 -24.43 4.56 9.07
CA ASN A 35 -23.98 5.85 9.61
C ASN A 35 -22.48 5.78 9.92
N GLU A 36 -21.74 6.84 9.60
CA GLU A 36 -20.31 6.97 9.91
C GLU A 36 -19.89 8.45 10.01
N VAL A 37 -18.69 8.71 10.53
CA VAL A 37 -18.13 10.05 10.73
C VAL A 37 -16.92 10.29 9.82
N ALA A 38 -16.83 11.46 9.19
CA ALA A 38 -15.72 11.88 8.36
C ALA A 38 -15.28 13.32 8.65
N TRP A 39 -14.08 13.68 8.18
CA TRP A 39 -13.60 15.07 8.15
C TRP A 39 -13.84 15.69 6.76
N ILE A 40 -13.74 17.02 6.66
CA ILE A 40 -13.75 17.72 5.37
C ILE A 40 -12.55 17.25 4.55
N GLY A 41 -12.76 16.84 3.29
CA GLY A 41 -11.68 16.32 2.45
C GLY A 41 -11.30 14.86 2.68
N ASP A 42 -12.05 14.13 3.52
CA ASP A 42 -11.86 12.70 3.81
C ASP A 42 -12.60 11.80 2.80
N GLU A 43 -12.46 10.48 2.96
CA GLU A 43 -13.24 9.48 2.22
C GLU A 43 -13.80 8.41 3.16
N LEU A 44 -15.03 7.98 2.88
CA LEU A 44 -15.67 6.85 3.56
C LEU A 44 -15.95 5.73 2.57
N ASN A 45 -15.97 4.50 3.08
CA ASN A 45 -16.30 3.33 2.27
C ASN A 45 -17.38 2.47 2.92
N SER A 46 -18.31 2.00 2.09
CA SER A 46 -19.36 1.06 2.47
C SER A 46 -19.50 -0.02 1.38
N LYS A 47 -20.38 -1.00 1.61
CA LYS A 47 -20.62 -2.09 0.67
C LYS A 47 -22.10 -2.47 0.69
N ILE A 48 -22.67 -2.70 -0.48
CA ILE A 48 -23.97 -3.39 -0.61
C ILE A 48 -23.70 -4.79 -1.15
N VAL A 49 -24.15 -5.79 -0.41
CA VAL A 49 -24.04 -7.21 -0.71
C VAL A 49 -25.38 -7.69 -1.24
N MET A 50 -25.35 -8.31 -2.41
CA MET A 50 -26.54 -8.84 -3.09
C MET A 50 -26.38 -10.34 -3.33
N TRP A 51 -27.51 -11.02 -3.42
CA TRP A 51 -27.54 -12.45 -3.75
C TRP A 51 -28.78 -12.81 -4.55
N THR A 52 -28.64 -13.77 -5.45
CA THR A 52 -29.76 -14.36 -6.18
C THR A 52 -30.18 -15.68 -5.54
N ASN A 53 -31.45 -16.07 -5.69
CA ASN A 53 -31.95 -17.38 -5.28
C ASN A 53 -31.92 -18.37 -6.45
N SER A 54 -33.05 -18.99 -6.76
CA SER A 54 -33.19 -20.04 -7.78
C SER A 54 -33.21 -19.52 -9.22
N SER A 55 -33.17 -18.21 -9.43
CA SER A 55 -33.24 -17.55 -10.74
C SER A 55 -32.09 -16.55 -10.94
N PRO A 56 -31.57 -16.39 -12.17
CA PRO A 56 -30.65 -15.31 -12.49
C PRO A 56 -31.37 -13.96 -12.46
N VAL A 57 -30.61 -12.87 -12.33
CA VAL A 57 -31.10 -11.49 -12.33
C VAL A 57 -30.23 -10.65 -13.27
N ASN A 58 -30.87 -9.85 -14.12
CA ASN A 58 -30.22 -9.07 -15.17
C ASN A 58 -30.27 -7.57 -14.88
N ASN A 59 -29.27 -6.87 -15.42
CA ASN A 59 -29.12 -5.43 -15.35
C ASN A 59 -29.29 -4.87 -13.93
N VAL A 60 -28.68 -5.53 -12.94
CA VAL A 60 -28.66 -4.98 -11.59
C VAL A 60 -27.88 -3.68 -11.61
N THR A 61 -28.47 -2.60 -11.11
CA THR A 61 -27.85 -1.27 -11.05
C THR A 61 -27.99 -0.67 -9.66
N LEU A 62 -26.96 0.08 -9.25
CA LEU A 62 -26.98 0.88 -8.03
C LEU A 62 -26.91 2.37 -8.36
N SER A 63 -27.69 3.18 -7.67
CA SER A 63 -27.69 4.64 -7.80
C SER A 63 -27.62 5.31 -6.44
N SER A 64 -26.84 6.39 -6.35
CA SER A 64 -26.79 7.27 -5.19
C SER A 64 -27.64 8.50 -5.45
N SER A 65 -28.39 8.96 -4.45
CA SER A 65 -28.90 10.32 -4.41
C SER A 65 -27.76 11.33 -4.20
N ASP A 66 -28.08 12.61 -4.32
CA ASP A 66 -27.28 13.65 -3.66
C ASP A 66 -27.45 13.51 -2.13
N PHE A 67 -26.45 13.97 -1.39
CA PHE A 67 -26.44 13.99 0.07
C PHE A 67 -26.64 15.42 0.56
N ILE A 68 -27.58 15.63 1.48
CA ILE A 68 -27.98 16.97 1.94
C ILE A 68 -27.92 17.02 3.47
N ASN A 69 -27.28 18.06 4.03
CA ASN A 69 -27.22 18.26 5.48
C ASN A 69 -28.46 19.01 6.02
N GLU A 70 -28.54 19.17 7.33
CA GLU A 70 -29.59 19.87 8.06
C GLU A 70 -29.77 21.36 7.66
N ASN A 71 -28.76 21.96 7.02
CA ASN A 71 -28.78 23.34 6.55
C ASN A 71 -29.05 23.49 5.03
N GLY A 72 -29.19 22.37 4.31
CA GLY A 72 -29.39 22.37 2.86
C GLY A 72 -28.11 22.43 2.03
N ASP A 73 -26.92 22.30 2.65
CA ASP A 73 -25.67 22.11 1.91
C ASP A 73 -25.65 20.75 1.24
N LEU A 74 -25.06 20.68 0.04
CA LEU A 74 -25.17 19.55 -0.85
C LEU A 74 -23.79 18.95 -1.20
N ILE A 75 -23.66 17.64 -0.98
CA ILE A 75 -22.60 16.82 -1.59
C ILE A 75 -23.26 16.01 -2.71
N SER A 76 -22.88 16.31 -3.95
CA SER A 76 -23.47 15.67 -5.12
C SER A 76 -23.10 14.20 -5.22
N SER A 77 -24.03 13.39 -5.74
CA SER A 77 -23.88 11.99 -6.18
C SER A 77 -22.63 11.71 -7.01
N ASN A 78 -22.08 12.70 -7.72
CA ASN A 78 -20.80 12.57 -8.43
C ASN A 78 -19.59 12.26 -7.52
N ASN A 79 -19.70 12.57 -6.23
CA ASN A 79 -18.69 12.25 -5.22
C ASN A 79 -18.87 10.84 -4.63
N ILE A 80 -19.93 10.13 -4.99
CA ILE A 80 -20.24 8.78 -4.54
C ILE A 80 -20.02 7.82 -5.71
N LYS A 81 -18.92 7.07 -5.65
CA LYS A 81 -18.59 6.10 -6.67
C LYS A 81 -18.97 4.70 -6.21
N ILE A 82 -20.00 4.14 -6.85
CA ILE A 82 -20.41 2.75 -6.66
C ILE A 82 -19.77 1.89 -7.75
N SER A 83 -19.04 0.84 -7.37
CA SER A 83 -18.31 -0.04 -8.28
C SER A 83 -18.50 -1.50 -7.88
N TRP A 84 -18.75 -2.38 -8.84
CA TRP A 84 -18.84 -3.81 -8.60
C TRP A 84 -17.51 -4.36 -8.07
N LEU A 85 -17.58 -5.31 -7.14
CA LEU A 85 -16.43 -6.08 -6.70
C LEU A 85 -16.32 -7.33 -7.59
N LYS A 86 -15.33 -7.34 -8.49
CA LYS A 86 -15.08 -8.49 -9.38
C LYS A 86 -14.34 -9.58 -8.62
N GLU A 87 -14.83 -10.81 -8.76
CA GLU A 87 -14.17 -12.02 -8.25
C GLU A 87 -12.95 -12.39 -9.14
N THR A 88 -11.87 -12.84 -8.52
CA THR A 88 -10.70 -13.46 -9.16
C THR A 88 -10.32 -14.74 -8.44
N LEU A 89 -9.73 -15.70 -9.14
CA LEU A 89 -9.33 -16.98 -8.54
C LEU A 89 -8.02 -16.85 -7.78
N ALA A 90 -7.96 -17.43 -6.59
CA ALA A 90 -6.77 -17.48 -5.77
C ALA A 90 -6.53 -18.91 -5.27
N ASN A 91 -5.32 -19.44 -5.48
CA ASN A 91 -4.86 -20.61 -4.73
C ASN A 91 -4.55 -20.13 -3.31
N ILE A 92 -5.23 -20.71 -2.32
CA ILE A 92 -5.15 -20.28 -0.92
C ILE A 92 -3.92 -20.80 -0.16
N GLY A 93 -3.01 -21.49 -0.84
CA GLY A 93 -1.79 -22.07 -0.28
C GLY A 93 -0.52 -21.33 -0.65
N ARG A 94 0.31 -21.05 0.34
CA ARG A 94 1.66 -20.51 0.18
C ARG A 94 2.60 -21.61 -0.30
N SER A 95 3.21 -21.44 -1.48
CA SER A 95 4.11 -22.43 -2.09
C SER A 95 3.49 -23.85 -2.23
N ASN A 96 2.16 -23.93 -2.33
CA ASN A 96 1.44 -25.20 -2.37
C ASN A 96 0.53 -25.30 -3.60
N PRO A 97 0.99 -25.93 -4.69
CA PRO A 97 0.21 -26.01 -5.93
C PRO A 97 -1.03 -26.92 -5.83
N SER A 98 -1.16 -27.72 -4.77
CA SER A 98 -2.28 -28.65 -4.57
C SER A 98 -3.44 -28.07 -3.77
N ALA A 99 -3.23 -26.91 -3.13
CA ALA A 99 -4.27 -26.20 -2.40
C ALA A 99 -5.39 -25.70 -3.34
N PRO A 100 -6.63 -25.56 -2.83
CA PRO A 100 -7.78 -25.28 -3.67
C PRO A 100 -7.75 -23.86 -4.25
N LEU A 101 -8.34 -23.70 -5.44
CA LEU A 101 -8.67 -22.40 -6.02
C LEU A 101 -10.03 -21.95 -5.51
N GLU A 102 -10.12 -20.70 -5.06
CA GLU A 102 -11.37 -20.09 -4.63
C GLU A 102 -11.52 -18.67 -5.21
N PRO A 103 -12.75 -18.22 -5.51
CA PRO A 103 -12.99 -16.86 -5.94
C PRO A 103 -12.96 -15.88 -4.74
N PHE A 104 -12.21 -14.79 -4.88
CA PHE A 104 -12.16 -13.69 -3.91
C PHE A 104 -12.58 -12.36 -4.58
N PRO A 105 -13.48 -11.56 -3.97
CA PRO A 105 -13.94 -10.28 -4.51
C PRO A 105 -12.96 -9.14 -4.16
N ASP A 106 -11.74 -9.20 -4.72
CA ASP A 106 -10.62 -8.32 -4.38
C ASP A 106 -10.47 -7.10 -5.32
N ILE A 107 -11.29 -7.00 -6.37
CA ILE A 107 -11.13 -5.97 -7.41
C ILE A 107 -12.27 -4.96 -7.33
N ILE A 108 -11.98 -3.70 -6.97
CA ILE A 108 -12.94 -2.59 -7.07
C ILE A 108 -13.03 -2.16 -8.54
N HIS A 109 -14.00 -2.73 -9.24
CA HIS A 109 -14.06 -2.76 -10.71
C HIS A 109 -14.83 -1.56 -11.30
N ASN A 110 -15.86 -1.79 -12.11
CA ASN A 110 -16.60 -0.76 -12.84
C ASN A 110 -17.96 -0.45 -12.19
N SER A 111 -18.47 0.75 -12.47
CA SER A 111 -19.89 1.11 -12.27
C SER A 111 -20.74 0.57 -13.43
N GLY A 112 -22.06 0.71 -13.33
CA GLY A 112 -23.00 0.32 -14.37
C GLY A 112 -23.74 -0.96 -14.02
N SER A 113 -24.31 -1.62 -15.02
CA SER A 113 -25.09 -2.84 -14.83
C SER A 113 -24.22 -4.08 -14.66
N LEU A 114 -24.72 -5.06 -13.90
CA LEU A 114 -24.15 -6.40 -13.81
C LEU A 114 -25.27 -7.44 -13.87
N ASN A 115 -25.05 -8.51 -14.61
CA ASN A 115 -25.91 -9.70 -14.59
C ASN A 115 -25.37 -10.68 -13.55
N ILE A 116 -26.25 -11.23 -12.72
CA ILE A 116 -25.89 -12.16 -11.65
C ILE A 116 -26.59 -13.48 -11.94
N GLU A 117 -25.81 -14.56 -12.05
CA GLU A 117 -26.35 -15.90 -12.22
C GLU A 117 -27.15 -16.36 -10.99
N LYS A 118 -27.90 -17.46 -11.10
CA LYS A 118 -28.62 -18.05 -9.96
C LYS A 118 -27.64 -18.49 -8.86
N ASN A 119 -28.09 -18.47 -7.61
CA ASN A 119 -27.34 -18.94 -6.44
C ASN A 119 -25.95 -18.31 -6.29
N LYS A 120 -25.82 -17.03 -6.62
CA LYS A 120 -24.56 -16.28 -6.56
C LYS A 120 -24.68 -15.06 -5.67
N ILE A 121 -23.58 -14.78 -4.98
CA ILE A 121 -23.32 -13.51 -4.29
C ILE A 121 -22.64 -12.55 -5.25
N ALA A 122 -23.00 -11.28 -5.21
CA ALA A 122 -22.26 -10.19 -5.84
C ALA A 122 -22.29 -8.97 -4.91
N SER A 123 -21.16 -8.28 -4.78
CA SER A 123 -21.06 -7.11 -3.91
C SER A 123 -20.66 -5.87 -4.71
N ALA A 124 -21.14 -4.71 -4.28
CA ALA A 124 -20.73 -3.41 -4.82
C ALA A 124 -20.06 -2.58 -3.71
N TRP A 125 -18.86 -2.09 -4.00
CA TRP A 125 -18.13 -1.15 -3.16
C TRP A 125 -18.64 0.28 -3.38
N ILE A 126 -18.80 1.03 -2.30
CA ILE A 126 -19.25 2.42 -2.31
C ILE A 126 -18.12 3.25 -1.72
N ASN A 127 -17.53 4.15 -2.52
CA ASN A 127 -16.59 5.17 -2.06
C ASN A 127 -17.28 6.54 -2.04
N ILE A 128 -17.28 7.20 -0.90
CA ILE A 128 -17.84 8.54 -0.70
C ILE A 128 -16.66 9.49 -0.48
N LYS A 129 -16.40 10.39 -1.42
CA LYS A 129 -15.38 11.43 -1.27
C LYS A 129 -16.02 12.68 -0.68
N ILE A 130 -15.56 13.13 0.49
CA ILE A 130 -16.00 14.40 1.06
C ILE A 130 -15.19 15.52 0.41
N PRO A 131 -15.80 16.46 -0.32
CA PRO A 131 -15.06 17.56 -0.94
C PRO A 131 -14.27 18.37 0.10
N ARG A 132 -13.09 18.86 -0.27
CA ARG A 132 -12.26 19.70 0.63
C ARG A 132 -12.89 21.05 0.99
N ASN A 133 -13.96 21.43 0.30
CA ASN A 133 -14.76 22.63 0.54
C ASN A 133 -16.17 22.31 1.10
N ALA A 134 -16.44 21.05 1.46
CA ALA A 134 -17.70 20.66 2.06
C ALA A 134 -17.95 21.42 3.37
N LYS A 135 -19.22 21.66 3.69
CA LYS A 135 -19.63 22.25 4.96
C LYS A 135 -19.81 21.15 6.01
N PRO A 136 -19.51 21.42 7.29
CA PRO A 136 -19.80 20.46 8.35
C PRO A 136 -21.32 20.24 8.50
N GLY A 137 -21.71 19.13 9.11
CA GLY A 137 -23.11 18.76 9.35
C GLY A 137 -23.38 17.28 9.10
N ILE A 138 -24.61 16.85 9.36
CA ILE A 138 -25.06 15.47 9.18
C ILE A 138 -25.78 15.36 7.83
N TYR A 139 -25.09 14.81 6.86
CA TYR A 139 -25.60 14.59 5.52
C TYR A 139 -26.43 13.31 5.46
N ASN A 140 -27.58 13.38 4.80
CA ASN A 140 -28.46 12.23 4.56
C ASN A 140 -28.69 12.03 3.06
N GLY A 141 -28.75 10.78 2.64
CA GLY A 141 -28.99 10.37 1.26
C GLY A 141 -29.44 8.91 1.19
N SER A 142 -29.78 8.46 -0.02
CA SER A 142 -30.18 7.08 -0.26
C SER A 142 -29.34 6.43 -1.34
N ILE A 143 -29.14 5.12 -1.19
CA ILE A 143 -28.66 4.25 -2.26
C ILE A 143 -29.78 3.30 -2.65
N GLU A 144 -30.02 3.18 -3.95
CA GLU A 144 -31.07 2.35 -4.51
C GLU A 144 -30.50 1.19 -5.32
N VAL A 145 -31.22 0.06 -5.33
CA VAL A 145 -30.88 -1.13 -6.12
C VAL A 145 -32.08 -1.56 -6.94
N THR A 146 -31.91 -1.57 -8.26
CA THR A 146 -32.91 -2.01 -9.25
C THR A 146 -32.37 -3.12 -10.13
N ALA A 147 -33.27 -3.88 -10.76
CA ALA A 147 -32.94 -4.91 -11.76
C ALA A 147 -34.17 -5.16 -12.66
N ASP A 148 -33.97 -5.83 -13.80
CA ASP A 148 -35.05 -6.11 -14.77
C ASP A 148 -36.18 -6.97 -14.16
N GLU A 149 -35.82 -7.98 -13.37
CA GLU A 149 -36.76 -8.90 -12.73
C GLU A 149 -37.37 -8.36 -11.42
N LEU A 150 -37.02 -7.13 -11.02
CA LEU A 150 -37.45 -6.54 -9.75
C LEU A 150 -38.54 -5.49 -9.98
N GLU A 151 -39.77 -5.79 -9.53
CA GLU A 151 -40.91 -4.86 -9.65
C GLU A 151 -40.78 -3.61 -8.75
N LYS A 152 -39.92 -3.65 -7.72
CA LYS A 152 -39.70 -2.56 -6.76
C LYS A 152 -38.23 -2.42 -6.41
N SER A 153 -37.74 -1.18 -6.35
CA SER A 153 -36.37 -0.90 -5.89
C SER A 153 -36.19 -1.21 -4.40
N TYR A 154 -35.00 -1.68 -4.02
CA TYR A 154 -34.54 -1.55 -2.65
C TYR A 154 -34.03 -0.12 -2.42
N THR A 155 -34.16 0.38 -1.19
CA THR A 155 -33.63 1.68 -0.77
C THR A 155 -32.90 1.49 0.56
N PHE A 156 -31.71 2.06 0.65
CA PHE A 156 -30.85 2.03 1.83
C PHE A 156 -30.66 3.44 2.37
N ASP A 157 -30.81 3.60 3.67
CA ASP A 157 -30.64 4.87 4.36
C ASP A 157 -29.17 5.07 4.71
N TYR A 158 -28.56 6.12 4.15
CA TYR A 158 -27.16 6.45 4.35
C TYR A 158 -27.07 7.84 4.98
N SER A 159 -26.34 7.91 6.09
CA SER A 159 -25.99 9.17 6.73
C SER A 159 -24.50 9.22 7.05
N PHE A 160 -23.93 10.42 7.06
CA PHE A 160 -22.60 10.63 7.62
C PHE A 160 -22.45 12.05 8.17
N GLU A 161 -21.74 12.15 9.29
CA GLU A 161 -21.39 13.45 9.89
C GLU A 161 -20.05 13.93 9.34
N VAL A 162 -20.04 15.14 8.76
CA VAL A 162 -18.82 15.84 8.38
C VAL A 162 -18.42 16.76 9.54
N LEU A 163 -17.35 16.40 10.24
CA LEU A 163 -16.76 17.22 11.30
C LEU A 163 -16.10 18.48 10.73
N ASN A 164 -16.12 19.57 11.49
CA ASN A 164 -15.53 20.85 11.10
C ASN A 164 -13.98 20.90 11.23
N LEU A 165 -13.31 19.87 10.71
CA LEU A 165 -11.86 19.78 10.58
C LEU A 165 -11.53 19.25 9.19
N VAL A 166 -10.41 19.70 8.64
CA VAL A 166 -9.98 19.34 7.29
C VAL A 166 -8.96 18.21 7.37
N GLN A 167 -9.20 17.11 6.66
CA GLN A 167 -8.24 16.03 6.48
C GLN A 167 -6.93 16.60 5.91
N PRO A 168 -5.78 16.42 6.60
CA PRO A 168 -4.49 16.90 6.11
C PRO A 168 -4.17 16.34 4.73
N LEU A 169 -3.63 17.17 3.84
CA LEU A 169 -3.02 16.70 2.59
C LEU A 169 -1.78 15.86 2.92
N PRO A 170 -1.42 14.86 2.10
CA PRO A 170 -0.25 14.04 2.39
C PRO A 170 1.06 14.81 2.54
N SER A 171 1.21 15.95 1.87
CA SER A 171 2.37 16.86 1.99
C SER A 171 2.42 17.64 3.31
N GLU A 172 1.30 17.73 4.03
CA GLU A 172 1.17 18.44 5.32
C GLU A 172 1.44 17.50 6.50
N THR A 173 1.68 16.22 6.25
CA THR A 173 1.91 15.21 7.29
C THR A 173 3.36 14.76 7.33
N ASN A 174 3.72 14.01 8.36
CA ASN A 174 5.00 13.32 8.50
C ASN A 174 4.85 11.79 8.37
N THR A 175 3.77 11.31 7.76
CA THR A 175 3.59 9.86 7.51
C THR A 175 4.47 9.42 6.36
N GLN A 176 5.32 8.43 6.60
CA GLN A 176 6.17 7.80 5.60
C GLN A 176 5.45 6.57 5.02
N ILE A 177 5.27 6.53 3.71
CA ILE A 177 4.72 5.38 2.98
C ILE A 177 5.62 5.01 1.82
N GLU A 178 5.95 3.72 1.73
CA GLU A 178 6.76 3.17 0.66
C GLU A 178 6.12 1.91 0.10
N PHE A 179 5.72 1.95 -1.18
CA PHE A 179 5.29 0.75 -1.91
C PHE A 179 6.11 0.57 -3.16
N TRP A 180 6.80 -0.56 -3.27
CA TRP A 180 7.75 -0.77 -4.36
C TRP A 180 7.03 -0.98 -5.69
N GLN A 181 7.39 -0.14 -6.68
CA GLN A 181 6.79 -0.12 -8.01
C GLN A 181 7.67 -0.87 -9.03
N HIS A 182 7.04 -1.55 -9.97
CA HIS A 182 7.67 -2.43 -10.96
C HIS A 182 7.29 -1.97 -12.38
N PRO A 183 7.85 -0.86 -12.88
CA PRO A 183 7.44 -0.29 -14.17
C PRO A 183 7.63 -1.27 -15.35
N TYR A 184 8.57 -2.20 -15.27
CA TYR A 184 8.74 -3.22 -16.31
C TYR A 184 7.59 -4.25 -16.34
N THR A 185 6.95 -4.52 -15.22
CA THR A 185 5.72 -5.35 -15.13
C THR A 185 4.56 -4.68 -15.86
N ILE A 186 4.41 -3.36 -15.70
CA ILE A 186 3.39 -2.56 -16.42
C ILE A 186 3.67 -2.63 -17.92
N ALA A 187 4.93 -2.46 -18.33
CA ALA A 187 5.34 -2.58 -19.72
C ALA A 187 5.01 -3.95 -20.29
N ARG A 188 5.32 -5.05 -19.58
CA ARG A 188 5.00 -6.42 -20.02
C ARG A 188 3.50 -6.62 -20.19
N TYR A 189 2.71 -6.27 -19.19
CA TYR A 189 1.26 -6.50 -19.20
C TYR A 189 0.57 -5.77 -20.37
N TYR A 190 0.93 -4.50 -20.59
CA TYR A 190 0.39 -3.66 -21.66
C TYR A 190 1.16 -3.76 -22.98
N LYS A 191 2.09 -4.71 -23.10
CA LYS A 191 2.86 -5.00 -24.33
C LYS A 191 3.62 -3.78 -24.87
N ILE A 192 4.20 -2.98 -23.98
CA ILE A 192 5.10 -1.87 -24.34
C ILE A 192 6.44 -2.46 -24.82
N CYS A 193 6.87 -2.07 -26.02
CA CYS A 193 8.11 -2.53 -26.61
C CYS A 193 9.35 -1.93 -25.93
N LYS A 194 10.51 -2.55 -26.11
CA LYS A 194 11.77 -2.17 -25.44
C LYS A 194 12.18 -0.73 -25.74
N GLU A 195 12.00 -0.29 -26.98
CA GLU A 195 12.28 1.07 -27.46
C GLU A 195 11.29 2.11 -26.93
N ASP A 196 10.11 1.67 -26.49
CA ASP A 196 9.06 2.52 -25.92
C ASP A 196 9.10 2.56 -24.38
N LEU A 197 10.02 1.82 -23.74
CA LEU A 197 10.21 1.86 -22.30
C LEU A 197 10.58 3.26 -21.81
N PHE A 198 9.85 3.73 -20.80
CA PHE A 198 10.00 5.06 -20.20
C PHE A 198 9.83 6.21 -21.21
N THR A 199 9.01 5.98 -22.24
CA THR A 199 8.46 7.04 -23.10
C THR A 199 7.03 7.37 -22.69
N GLU A 200 6.40 8.37 -23.32
CA GLU A 200 5.00 8.71 -23.04
C GLU A 200 4.04 7.53 -23.28
N LYS A 201 4.34 6.61 -24.21
CA LYS A 201 3.51 5.41 -24.40
C LYS A 201 3.49 4.55 -23.14
N HIS A 202 4.64 4.40 -22.47
CA HIS A 202 4.73 3.70 -21.21
C HIS A 202 4.09 4.52 -20.07
N PHE A 203 4.39 5.82 -20.01
CA PHE A 203 3.92 6.71 -18.94
C PHE A 203 2.40 6.82 -18.87
N LYS A 204 1.68 6.66 -19.99
CA LYS A 204 0.22 6.58 -20.01
C LYS A 204 -0.33 5.53 -19.04
N TYR A 205 0.32 4.37 -18.94
CA TYR A 205 -0.13 3.26 -18.07
C TYR A 205 0.37 3.40 -16.62
N LEU A 206 1.48 4.11 -16.40
CA LEU A 206 2.04 4.38 -15.08
C LEU A 206 1.35 5.53 -14.34
N ARG A 207 1.03 6.62 -15.05
CA ARG A 207 0.60 7.89 -14.47
C ARG A 207 -0.63 7.78 -13.56
N GLY A 208 -1.60 6.96 -13.95
CA GLY A 208 -2.83 6.77 -13.18
C GLY A 208 -2.56 6.21 -11.79
N ASN A 209 -1.83 5.10 -11.73
CA ASN A 209 -1.55 4.43 -10.47
C ASN A 209 -0.51 5.19 -9.62
N LEU A 210 0.51 5.82 -10.22
CA LEU A 210 1.48 6.61 -9.45
C LEU A 210 0.85 7.86 -8.83
N LYS A 211 -0.15 8.46 -9.48
CA LYS A 211 -0.95 9.52 -8.85
C LYS A 211 -1.77 9.01 -7.68
N GLU A 212 -2.32 7.79 -7.77
CA GLU A 212 -3.02 7.15 -6.66
C GLU A 212 -2.07 6.95 -5.48
N TYR A 213 -0.87 6.40 -5.74
CA TYR A 213 0.19 6.23 -4.76
C TYR A 213 0.53 7.56 -4.05
N ARG A 214 0.78 8.63 -4.80
CA ARG A 214 1.04 9.96 -4.24
C ARG A 214 -0.12 10.47 -3.38
N ASN A 215 -1.35 10.38 -3.88
CA ASN A 215 -2.52 10.95 -3.22
C ASN A 215 -2.84 10.25 -1.89
N MET A 216 -2.46 8.99 -1.74
CA MET A 216 -2.57 8.29 -0.45
C MET A 216 -1.38 8.53 0.49
N GLY A 217 -0.32 9.21 0.03
CA GLY A 217 0.84 9.58 0.83
C GLY A 217 2.13 8.83 0.52
N GLY A 218 2.21 8.18 -0.63
CA GLY A 218 3.43 7.57 -1.15
C GLY A 218 4.59 8.56 -1.28
N ARG A 219 5.75 8.18 -0.75
CA ARG A 219 6.99 8.99 -0.69
C ARG A 219 8.23 8.25 -1.17
N GLY A 220 8.29 6.93 -0.97
CA GLY A 220 9.39 6.08 -1.43
C GLY A 220 9.23 5.62 -2.88
N VAL A 221 10.26 5.82 -3.69
CA VAL A 221 10.33 5.38 -5.09
C VAL A 221 11.50 4.43 -5.24
N ILE A 222 11.22 3.16 -5.54
CA ILE A 222 12.27 2.17 -5.75
C ILE A 222 12.88 2.29 -7.15
N ALA A 223 14.18 2.01 -7.27
CA ALA A 223 14.89 1.91 -8.53
C ALA A 223 15.93 0.79 -8.47
N THR A 224 15.91 -0.13 -9.44
CA THR A 224 16.90 -1.22 -9.54
C THR A 224 18.21 -0.70 -10.12
N ILE A 225 19.30 -0.85 -9.37
CA ILE A 225 20.64 -0.39 -9.79
C ILE A 225 21.52 -1.53 -10.33
N VAL A 226 21.08 -2.78 -10.15
CA VAL A 226 21.69 -3.99 -10.69
C VAL A 226 20.61 -4.92 -11.26
N HIS A 227 21.01 -5.83 -12.15
CA HIS A 227 20.06 -6.70 -12.86
C HIS A 227 19.62 -7.87 -11.99
N GLU A 228 18.30 -8.11 -11.94
CA GLU A 228 17.69 -9.22 -11.20
C GLU A 228 18.12 -9.27 -9.74
N ALA A 229 18.02 -8.12 -9.07
CA ALA A 229 18.44 -7.93 -7.69
C ALA A 229 17.73 -8.88 -6.71
N TRP A 230 16.51 -9.32 -7.04
CA TRP A 230 15.74 -10.32 -6.29
C TRP A 230 15.68 -11.70 -6.96
N ASN A 231 16.59 -12.00 -7.89
CA ASN A 231 16.72 -13.31 -8.54
C ASN A 231 15.41 -13.85 -9.11
N HIS A 232 14.66 -12.99 -9.81
CA HIS A 232 13.40 -13.36 -10.47
C HIS A 232 12.38 -14.01 -9.51
N GLN A 233 12.30 -13.51 -8.27
CA GLN A 233 11.28 -13.93 -7.33
C GLN A 233 9.86 -13.60 -7.85
N SER A 234 9.71 -12.49 -8.54
CA SER A 234 8.46 -12.03 -9.15
C SER A 234 8.12 -12.82 -10.42
N TYR A 235 6.86 -12.72 -10.87
CA TYR A 235 6.44 -13.32 -12.14
C TYR A 235 7.19 -12.71 -13.32
N ASP A 236 7.36 -11.39 -13.29
CA ASP A 236 8.22 -10.65 -14.21
C ASP A 236 9.65 -10.59 -13.68
N SER A 237 10.59 -10.48 -14.62
CA SER A 237 11.97 -10.14 -14.34
C SER A 237 12.06 -8.72 -13.76
N ASP A 238 13.11 -8.45 -12.98
CA ASP A 238 13.49 -7.12 -12.49
C ASP A 238 14.74 -6.59 -13.26
N PRO A 239 14.57 -6.05 -14.49
CA PRO A 239 15.65 -5.40 -15.21
C PRO A 239 16.27 -4.25 -14.42
N SER A 240 17.61 -4.12 -14.48
CA SER A 240 18.28 -2.95 -13.95
C SER A 240 17.85 -1.68 -14.68
N MET A 241 17.56 -0.60 -13.96
CA MET A 241 17.43 0.74 -14.52
C MET A 241 18.78 1.40 -14.84
N ILE A 242 19.88 0.82 -14.35
CA ILE A 242 21.25 1.25 -14.67
C ILE A 242 21.96 0.10 -15.40
N LYS A 243 22.41 0.31 -16.63
CA LYS A 243 23.12 -0.75 -17.38
C LYS A 243 24.61 -0.66 -17.12
N TRP A 244 25.20 -1.79 -16.70
CA TRP A 244 26.62 -1.90 -16.39
C TRP A 244 27.37 -2.43 -17.62
N ARG A 245 28.45 -1.75 -18.01
CA ARG A 245 29.39 -2.21 -19.04
C ARG A 245 30.79 -2.25 -18.47
N LYS A 246 31.58 -3.25 -18.85
CA LYS A 246 33.02 -3.30 -18.57
C LYS A 246 33.77 -3.02 -19.86
N ASN A 247 34.47 -1.89 -19.92
CA ASN A 247 35.16 -1.45 -21.13
C ASN A 247 36.47 -2.24 -21.36
N SER A 248 37.14 -1.99 -22.48
CA SER A 248 38.40 -2.65 -22.84
C SER A 248 39.56 -2.38 -21.88
N TYR A 249 39.48 -1.34 -21.04
CA TYR A 249 40.47 -1.02 -20.02
C TYR A 249 40.22 -1.75 -18.69
N GLY A 250 39.09 -2.46 -18.57
CA GLY A 250 38.75 -3.26 -17.41
C GLY A 250 38.05 -2.49 -16.28
N THR A 251 37.59 -1.26 -16.53
CA THR A 251 36.77 -0.48 -15.58
C THR A 251 35.29 -0.53 -15.97
N PHE A 252 34.42 -0.20 -15.01
CA PHE A 252 32.98 -0.16 -15.23
C PHE A 252 32.49 1.22 -15.68
N GLU A 253 31.56 1.21 -16.63
CA GLU A 253 30.78 2.36 -17.09
C GLU A 253 29.29 2.07 -16.89
N PHE A 254 28.51 3.13 -16.67
CA PHE A 254 27.11 3.03 -16.27
C PHE A 254 26.23 3.88 -17.19
N ASP A 255 25.16 3.29 -17.71
CA ASP A 255 24.10 3.99 -18.43
C ASP A 255 22.88 4.16 -17.53
N TYR A 256 22.61 5.41 -17.14
CA TYR A 256 21.53 5.82 -16.25
C TYR A 256 20.21 6.15 -17.00
N SER A 257 20.10 5.91 -18.31
CA SER A 257 18.99 6.35 -19.17
C SER A 257 17.59 5.93 -18.69
N HIS A 258 17.42 4.71 -18.16
CA HIS A 258 16.12 4.28 -17.63
C HIS A 258 15.87 4.86 -16.24
N PHE A 259 16.90 4.87 -15.38
CA PHE A 259 16.85 5.47 -14.05
C PHE A 259 16.41 6.93 -14.13
N ASP A 260 17.03 7.73 -15.00
CA ASP A 260 16.72 9.15 -15.14
C ASP A 260 15.28 9.41 -15.53
N LYS A 261 14.77 8.69 -16.52
CA LYS A 261 13.37 8.85 -16.97
C LYS A 261 12.38 8.39 -15.91
N TRP A 262 12.72 7.35 -15.16
CA TRP A 262 11.90 6.86 -14.06
C TRP A 262 11.82 7.88 -12.91
N ILE A 263 12.97 8.39 -12.45
CA ILE A 263 13.01 9.38 -11.37
C ILE A 263 12.36 10.69 -11.82
N GLN A 264 12.66 11.15 -13.04
CA GLN A 264 12.04 12.36 -13.58
C GLN A 264 10.52 12.24 -13.67
N LEU A 265 9.96 11.10 -14.10
CA LEU A 265 8.51 10.89 -14.07
C LEU A 265 7.94 11.07 -12.67
N ASN A 266 8.59 10.52 -11.64
CA ASN A 266 8.12 10.62 -10.26
C ASN A 266 8.26 12.05 -9.69
N ILE A 267 9.25 12.82 -10.14
CA ILE A 267 9.37 14.26 -9.87
C ILE A 267 8.21 15.02 -10.53
N ASP A 268 7.96 14.77 -11.83
CA ASP A 268 6.89 15.45 -12.59
C ASP A 268 5.49 15.16 -12.02
N LEU A 269 5.32 13.98 -11.41
CA LEU A 269 4.08 13.60 -10.71
C LEU A 269 4.00 14.15 -9.28
N GLY A 270 5.10 14.67 -8.73
CA GLY A 270 5.16 15.24 -7.38
C GLY A 270 5.21 14.21 -6.27
N ILE A 271 5.70 12.99 -6.55
CA ILE A 271 6.06 12.01 -5.51
C ILE A 271 7.40 12.38 -4.89
N LEU A 272 8.32 12.86 -5.74
CA LEU A 272 9.65 13.33 -5.35
C LEU A 272 9.75 14.83 -5.60
N ASP A 273 10.40 15.56 -4.72
CA ASP A 273 10.79 16.96 -4.91
C ASP A 273 12.20 17.13 -4.33
N PRO A 274 13.25 16.87 -5.13
CA PRO A 274 14.64 16.89 -4.66
C PRO A 274 15.07 18.28 -4.21
N GLU A 275 14.57 19.35 -4.83
CA GLU A 275 14.90 20.73 -4.45
C GLU A 275 14.44 21.06 -3.02
N LYS A 276 13.33 20.47 -2.58
CA LYS A 276 12.81 20.60 -1.21
C LYS A 276 13.18 19.44 -0.29
N GLY A 277 13.94 18.46 -0.78
CA GLY A 277 14.30 17.26 -0.02
C GLY A 277 13.11 16.36 0.34
N PHE A 278 12.05 16.36 -0.47
CA PHE A 278 10.84 15.56 -0.21
C PHE A 278 10.83 14.27 -1.03
N GLY A 279 10.41 13.18 -0.39
CA GLY A 279 10.41 11.83 -0.96
C GLY A 279 11.79 11.18 -0.92
N GLN A 280 11.86 9.91 -1.30
CA GLN A 280 13.10 9.12 -1.26
C GLN A 280 13.26 8.29 -2.53
N ILE A 281 14.47 8.28 -3.08
CA ILE A 281 14.86 7.34 -4.13
C ILE A 281 15.57 6.16 -3.46
N LYS A 282 14.95 4.98 -3.48
CA LYS A 282 15.48 3.75 -2.86
C LYS A 282 16.18 2.89 -3.91
N CYS A 283 17.52 2.89 -3.89
CA CYS A 283 18.35 2.26 -4.91
C CYS A 283 18.68 0.81 -4.54
N TYR A 284 17.95 -0.14 -5.13
CA TYR A 284 18.05 -1.56 -4.80
C TYR A 284 18.99 -2.32 -5.75
N SER A 285 20.07 -2.95 -5.28
CA SER A 285 20.67 -2.90 -3.94
C SER A 285 22.19 -3.06 -4.05
N ILE A 286 22.93 -2.61 -3.03
CA ILE A 286 24.38 -2.87 -2.87
C ILE A 286 24.68 -4.34 -2.50
N VAL A 287 23.68 -5.04 -1.96
CA VAL A 287 23.71 -6.46 -1.59
C VAL A 287 22.61 -7.23 -2.33
N PRO A 288 22.63 -7.27 -3.68
CA PRO A 288 21.64 -8.01 -4.44
C PRO A 288 21.76 -9.52 -4.17
N TRP A 289 20.77 -10.31 -4.60
CA TRP A 289 20.76 -11.75 -4.39
C TRP A 289 22.07 -12.41 -4.82
N ASN A 290 22.68 -13.17 -3.90
CA ASN A 290 24.00 -13.81 -4.06
C ASN A 290 25.14 -12.86 -4.47
N ASN A 291 24.98 -11.55 -4.18
CA ASN A 291 25.87 -10.46 -4.59
C ASN A 291 26.13 -10.43 -6.10
N ARG A 292 25.19 -10.97 -6.89
CA ARG A 292 25.37 -11.15 -8.33
C ARG A 292 25.23 -9.82 -9.06
N ILE A 293 26.27 -9.44 -9.80
CA ILE A 293 26.26 -8.28 -10.69
C ILE A 293 26.46 -8.79 -12.11
N GLN A 294 25.45 -8.64 -12.97
CA GLN A 294 25.53 -8.95 -14.39
C GLN A 294 25.85 -7.68 -15.20
N TYR A 295 26.72 -7.80 -16.19
CA TYR A 295 27.17 -6.68 -17.03
C TYR A 295 27.56 -7.16 -18.43
N PHE A 296 27.58 -6.22 -19.38
CA PHE A 296 28.10 -6.46 -20.72
C PHE A 296 29.60 -6.16 -20.77
N ASN A 297 30.42 -7.15 -21.11
CA ASN A 297 31.86 -7.00 -21.26
C ASN A 297 32.21 -6.67 -22.72
N GLU A 298 32.75 -5.48 -22.96
CA GLU A 298 33.09 -5.00 -24.30
C GLU A 298 34.34 -5.68 -24.87
N ALA A 299 35.28 -6.08 -24.00
CA ALA A 299 36.50 -6.76 -24.44
C ALA A 299 36.20 -8.16 -24.98
N THR A 300 35.22 -8.86 -24.41
CA THR A 300 34.84 -10.22 -24.81
C THR A 300 33.57 -10.27 -25.66
N ASN A 301 32.83 -9.16 -25.74
CA ASN A 301 31.51 -9.03 -26.38
C ASN A 301 30.50 -10.06 -25.85
N LYS A 302 30.41 -10.17 -24.51
CA LYS A 302 29.56 -11.15 -23.81
C LYS A 302 28.89 -10.54 -22.58
N GLU A 303 27.72 -11.06 -22.25
CA GLU A 303 27.12 -10.91 -20.93
C GLU A 303 27.90 -11.78 -19.93
N GLU A 304 28.42 -11.15 -18.88
CA GLU A 304 29.20 -11.79 -17.82
C GLU A 304 28.57 -11.45 -16.46
N ALA A 305 28.93 -12.22 -15.43
CA ALA A 305 28.48 -11.97 -14.07
C ALA A 305 29.59 -12.24 -13.07
N ILE A 306 29.52 -11.54 -11.94
CA ILE A 306 30.43 -11.68 -10.80
C ILE A 306 29.63 -11.71 -9.49
N ASN A 307 30.20 -12.31 -8.46
CA ASN A 307 29.60 -12.47 -7.13
C ASN A 307 30.57 -12.04 -6.03
N PRO A 308 31.02 -10.77 -6.02
CA PRO A 308 32.01 -10.33 -5.04
C PRO A 308 31.38 -10.28 -3.63
N THR A 309 32.09 -10.82 -2.63
CA THR A 309 31.62 -10.85 -1.24
C THR A 309 31.80 -9.48 -0.58
N PRO A 310 30.80 -8.94 0.15
CA PRO A 310 30.95 -7.72 0.96
C PRO A 310 32.23 -7.71 1.79
N GLY A 311 32.94 -6.58 1.77
CA GLY A 311 34.23 -6.42 2.46
C GLY A 311 35.46 -6.97 1.73
N SER A 312 35.31 -7.76 0.66
CA SER A 312 36.46 -8.16 -0.17
C SER A 312 37.00 -7.00 -1.01
N ASP A 313 38.30 -6.98 -1.30
CA ASP A 313 38.94 -5.92 -2.12
C ASP A 313 38.26 -5.74 -3.48
N LEU A 314 37.83 -6.84 -4.10
CA LEU A 314 37.11 -6.81 -5.37
C LEU A 314 35.74 -6.14 -5.23
N TRP A 315 34.99 -6.48 -4.17
CA TRP A 315 33.70 -5.85 -3.88
C TRP A 315 33.85 -4.36 -3.61
N ILE A 316 34.82 -3.98 -2.76
CA ILE A 316 35.14 -2.58 -2.45
C ILE A 316 35.46 -1.82 -3.73
N ASN A 317 36.34 -2.36 -4.58
CA ASN A 317 36.75 -1.71 -5.81
C ASN A 317 35.59 -1.49 -6.80
N ILE A 318 34.72 -2.48 -6.96
CA ILE A 318 33.59 -2.41 -7.91
C ILE A 318 32.55 -1.41 -7.43
N TRP A 319 32.14 -1.49 -6.16
CA TRP A 319 31.14 -0.58 -5.60
C TRP A 319 31.68 0.83 -5.44
N THR A 320 32.99 1.01 -5.21
CA THR A 320 33.61 2.34 -5.27
C THR A 320 33.46 2.95 -6.66
N GLN A 321 33.75 2.21 -7.74
CA GLN A 321 33.55 2.71 -9.12
C GLN A 321 32.09 3.12 -9.36
N PHE A 322 31.14 2.29 -8.93
CA PHE A 322 29.72 2.58 -9.10
C PHE A 322 29.26 3.80 -8.28
N LEU A 323 29.50 3.80 -6.97
CA LEU A 323 28.98 4.81 -6.06
C LEU A 323 29.60 6.19 -6.33
N THR A 324 30.89 6.26 -6.68
CA THR A 324 31.52 7.53 -7.07
C THR A 324 30.93 8.09 -8.37
N SER A 325 30.78 7.25 -9.40
CA SER A 325 30.12 7.64 -10.66
C SER A 325 28.67 8.06 -10.44
N PHE A 326 27.94 7.31 -9.62
CA PHE A 326 26.52 7.55 -9.37
C PHE A 326 26.31 8.82 -8.54
N MET A 327 27.16 9.08 -7.55
CA MET A 327 27.15 10.34 -6.80
C MET A 327 27.32 11.54 -7.73
N SER A 328 28.34 11.53 -8.59
CA SER A 328 28.56 12.61 -9.58
C SER A 328 27.34 12.82 -10.47
N HIS A 329 26.77 11.74 -11.01
CA HIS A 329 25.57 11.81 -11.85
C HIS A 329 24.38 12.41 -11.10
N LEU A 330 24.13 11.99 -9.86
CA LEU A 330 23.02 12.52 -9.05
C LEU A 330 23.24 13.98 -8.65
N GLU A 331 24.47 14.41 -8.40
CA GLU A 331 24.78 15.82 -8.12
C GLU A 331 24.57 16.70 -9.35
N GLU A 332 24.97 16.23 -10.55
CA GLU A 332 24.68 16.93 -11.82
C GLU A 332 23.17 17.09 -12.05
N LYS A 333 22.38 16.11 -11.61
CA LYS A 333 20.91 16.13 -11.69
C LYS A 333 20.24 16.87 -10.53
N GLY A 334 20.97 17.15 -9.45
CA GLY A 334 20.44 17.73 -8.21
C GLY A 334 19.59 16.77 -7.37
N TRP A 335 19.82 15.46 -7.44
CA TRP A 335 18.99 14.41 -6.80
C TRP A 335 19.68 13.68 -5.64
N PHE A 336 20.95 13.97 -5.37
CA PHE A 336 21.76 13.26 -4.38
C PHE A 336 21.15 13.28 -2.97
N ASN A 337 20.63 14.43 -2.53
CA ASN A 337 20.13 14.64 -1.18
C ASN A 337 18.95 13.73 -0.78
N ILE A 338 18.16 13.25 -1.75
CA ILE A 338 17.01 12.35 -1.51
C ILE A 338 17.31 10.89 -1.90
N THR A 339 18.56 10.56 -2.24
CA THR A 339 18.93 9.22 -2.71
C THR A 339 19.48 8.36 -1.58
N TYR A 340 18.93 7.14 -1.47
CA TYR A 340 19.28 6.13 -0.48
C TYR A 340 19.82 4.89 -1.18
N ILE A 341 20.97 4.38 -0.74
CA ILE A 341 21.45 3.06 -1.14
C ILE A 341 20.74 2.03 -0.26
N SER A 342 19.95 1.17 -0.90
CA SER A 342 19.21 0.13 -0.20
C SER A 342 20.10 -1.08 0.06
N MET A 343 20.00 -1.61 1.28
CA MET A 343 20.46 -2.91 1.70
C MET A 343 19.25 -3.86 1.88
N ASP A 344 19.50 -5.07 2.35
CA ASP A 344 18.53 -6.16 2.50
C ASP A 344 18.88 -6.97 3.77
N GLU A 345 17.98 -7.84 4.27
CA GLU A 345 18.28 -8.63 5.47
C GLU A 345 19.52 -9.54 5.28
N ARG A 346 20.64 -9.14 5.90
CA ARG A 346 21.96 -9.79 5.76
C ARG A 346 22.66 -9.97 7.11
N SER A 347 23.78 -10.70 7.07
CA SER A 347 24.68 -10.82 8.23
C SER A 347 25.18 -9.44 8.65
N MET A 348 25.45 -9.27 9.95
CA MET A 348 25.98 -8.01 10.47
C MET A 348 27.33 -7.64 9.84
N ASP A 349 28.15 -8.63 9.45
CA ASP A 349 29.42 -8.39 8.75
C ASP A 349 29.20 -7.80 7.35
N ASP A 350 28.25 -8.35 6.58
CA ASP A 350 27.88 -7.83 5.26
C ASP A 350 27.36 -6.39 5.37
N LEU A 351 26.47 -6.14 6.34
CA LEU A 351 25.88 -4.81 6.56
C LEU A 351 26.94 -3.79 6.99
N LYS A 352 27.85 -4.14 7.91
CA LYS A 352 28.97 -3.27 8.29
C LYS A 352 29.85 -2.91 7.11
N ALA A 353 30.22 -3.89 6.27
CA ALA A 353 31.01 -3.62 5.08
C ALA A 353 30.31 -2.65 4.11
N CYS A 354 28.98 -2.73 3.99
CA CYS A 354 28.19 -1.80 3.20
C CYS A 354 28.22 -0.38 3.77
N VAL A 355 27.89 -0.22 5.06
CA VAL A 355 27.87 1.09 5.72
C VAL A 355 29.26 1.72 5.71
N ASP A 356 30.30 0.95 6.04
CA ASP A 356 31.69 1.44 6.02
C ASP A 356 32.11 1.92 4.62
N LEU A 357 31.75 1.19 3.55
CA LEU A 357 32.07 1.66 2.20
C LEU A 357 31.30 2.92 1.83
N ILE A 358 29.99 2.97 2.15
CA ILE A 358 29.14 4.10 1.80
C ILE A 358 29.60 5.38 2.50
N GLU A 359 29.87 5.33 3.80
CA GLU A 359 30.33 6.49 4.58
C GLU A 359 31.73 7.00 4.14
N ASN A 360 32.59 6.10 3.65
CA ASN A 360 33.92 6.49 3.15
C ASN A 360 33.89 7.25 1.82
N ILE A 361 32.82 7.10 1.03
CA ILE A 361 32.67 7.77 -0.26
C ILE A 361 31.87 9.05 -0.04
N THR A 362 32.54 10.20 -0.16
CA THR A 362 31.94 11.52 0.09
C THR A 362 32.08 12.45 -1.09
N ASN A 363 31.15 13.41 -1.21
CA ASN A 363 31.26 14.51 -2.16
C ASN A 363 32.21 15.61 -1.65
N ASN A 364 32.31 16.70 -2.40
CA ASN A 364 33.15 17.86 -2.05
C ASN A 364 32.72 18.58 -0.75
N SER A 365 31.51 18.31 -0.26
CA SER A 365 30.96 18.84 0.99
C SER A 365 31.12 17.88 2.18
N TYR A 366 31.84 16.76 1.99
CA TYR A 366 32.00 15.70 2.99
C TYR A 366 30.69 14.98 3.36
N GLU A 367 29.72 14.96 2.46
CA GLU A 367 28.46 14.22 2.61
C GLU A 367 28.55 12.89 1.85
N HIS A 368 28.03 11.82 2.45
CA HIS A 368 27.89 10.50 1.84
C HIS A 368 26.43 10.22 1.46
N PHE A 369 26.20 9.12 0.73
CA PHE A 369 24.84 8.66 0.45
C PHE A 369 24.08 8.34 1.73
N LYS A 370 22.77 8.59 1.72
CA LYS A 370 21.87 8.03 2.73
C LYS A 370 21.73 6.52 2.54
N ILE A 371 21.38 5.81 3.61
CA ILE A 371 21.28 4.35 3.63
C ILE A 371 19.86 3.94 4.02
N SER A 372 19.30 2.96 3.31
CA SER A 372 18.03 2.35 3.70
C SER A 372 18.15 0.83 3.80
N SER A 373 17.42 0.18 4.72
CA SER A 373 17.41 -1.28 4.82
C SER A 373 16.12 -1.82 5.42
N ALA A 374 15.63 -2.92 4.88
CA ALA A 374 14.77 -3.83 5.63
C ALA A 374 15.65 -4.59 6.66
N MET A 375 15.15 -4.79 7.88
CA MET A 375 15.94 -5.28 9.02
C MET A 375 15.12 -6.14 9.98
N ASP A 376 15.77 -7.14 10.58
CA ASP A 376 15.20 -8.04 11.61
C ASP A 376 15.59 -7.59 13.03
N TYR A 377 15.30 -6.34 13.38
CA TYR A 377 15.58 -5.86 14.74
C TYR A 377 14.55 -6.40 15.74
N GLU A 378 15.00 -7.22 16.70
CA GLU A 378 14.12 -7.82 17.72
C GLU A 378 14.35 -7.30 19.14
N SER A 379 15.60 -7.05 19.55
CA SER A 379 15.92 -6.57 20.91
C SER A 379 17.30 -5.95 21.02
N GLY A 380 17.46 -5.00 21.95
CA GLY A 380 18.76 -4.39 22.27
C GLY A 380 18.66 -2.98 22.84
N ASN A 381 19.73 -2.56 23.52
CA ASN A 381 19.98 -1.16 23.89
C ASN A 381 21.08 -0.53 23.00
N ASP A 382 21.57 -1.25 21.99
CA ASP A 382 22.66 -0.78 21.13
C ASP A 382 22.10 -0.26 19.82
N TYR A 383 22.00 1.07 19.72
CA TYR A 383 21.57 1.78 18.52
C TYR A 383 22.74 2.25 17.66
N SER A 384 24.00 2.02 18.09
CA SER A 384 25.18 2.62 17.45
C SER A 384 25.33 2.26 15.97
N PHE A 385 24.95 1.05 15.58
CA PHE A 385 24.93 0.65 14.18
C PHE A 385 23.71 1.19 13.43
N LEU A 386 22.53 1.19 14.07
CA LEU A 386 21.28 1.63 13.44
C LEU A 386 21.25 3.13 13.18
N ASP A 387 21.91 3.93 14.03
CA ASP A 387 22.01 5.39 13.87
C ASP A 387 22.76 5.80 12.60
N ARG A 388 23.52 4.88 12.00
CA ARG A 388 24.22 5.05 10.71
C ARG A 388 23.32 4.75 9.50
N ILE A 389 22.10 4.26 9.71
CA ILE A 389 21.15 3.93 8.65
C ILE A 389 19.99 4.93 8.70
N ASP A 390 19.83 5.72 7.64
CA ASP A 390 18.87 6.83 7.58
C ASP A 390 17.41 6.39 7.55
N ASP A 391 17.10 5.22 6.96
CA ASP A 391 15.74 4.70 6.84
C ASP A 391 15.68 3.18 7.00
N ILE A 392 15.09 2.71 8.11
CA ILE A 392 14.91 1.28 8.36
C ILE A 392 13.43 0.88 8.31
N SER A 393 13.18 -0.33 7.83
CA SER A 393 11.86 -0.96 7.91
C SER A 393 11.96 -2.30 8.63
N ILE A 394 11.12 -2.50 9.66
CA ILE A 394 11.15 -3.73 10.47
C ILE A 394 9.95 -4.61 10.15
N GLY A 395 10.22 -5.89 9.87
CA GLY A 395 9.18 -6.86 9.56
C GLY A 395 8.26 -7.12 10.76
N LEU A 396 6.95 -7.16 10.53
CA LEU A 396 5.95 -7.32 11.59
C LEU A 396 6.23 -8.53 12.49
N SER A 397 6.67 -9.65 11.92
CA SER A 397 7.03 -10.88 12.64
C SER A 397 8.16 -10.71 13.66
N HIS A 398 9.05 -9.73 13.47
CA HIS A 398 10.22 -9.47 14.32
C HIS A 398 9.92 -8.45 15.44
N ILE A 399 8.73 -7.85 15.44
CA ILE A 399 8.32 -6.92 16.48
C ILE A 399 7.77 -7.69 17.67
N ASN A 400 8.34 -7.49 18.86
CA ASN A 400 7.84 -8.10 20.09
C ASN A 400 6.40 -7.64 20.40
N HIS A 401 5.57 -8.54 20.91
CA HIS A 401 4.17 -8.23 21.25
C HIS A 401 4.02 -7.39 22.52
N ASN A 402 4.99 -7.41 23.43
CA ASN A 402 4.84 -6.93 24.80
C ASN A 402 5.91 -5.92 25.23
N SER A 403 7.12 -5.95 24.64
CA SER A 403 8.20 -5.04 25.04
C SER A 403 8.09 -3.67 24.37
N ASP A 404 8.63 -2.66 25.04
CA ASP A 404 8.77 -1.30 24.49
C ASP A 404 10.04 -1.14 23.63
N ASP A 405 10.80 -2.20 23.34
CA ASP A 405 12.10 -2.11 22.64
C ASP A 405 11.99 -1.45 21.27
N MET A 406 11.00 -1.86 20.48
CA MET A 406 10.71 -1.28 19.16
C MET A 406 10.35 0.20 19.27
N LYS A 407 9.45 0.53 20.20
CA LYS A 407 8.99 1.91 20.43
C LYS A 407 10.11 2.81 20.90
N ASN A 408 10.97 2.33 21.80
CA ASN A 408 12.16 3.06 22.27
C ASN A 408 13.15 3.29 21.13
N MET A 409 13.43 2.27 20.31
CA MET A 409 14.29 2.38 19.13
C MET A 409 13.72 3.39 18.12
N ALA A 410 12.42 3.30 17.80
CA ALA A 410 11.76 4.22 16.88
C ALA A 410 11.74 5.66 17.42
N THR A 411 11.55 5.83 18.74
CA THR A 411 11.57 7.15 19.40
C THR A 411 12.96 7.77 19.35
N HIS A 412 14.01 7.00 19.68
CA HIS A 412 15.41 7.44 19.54
C HIS A 412 15.71 7.92 18.11
N ARG A 413 15.27 7.15 17.10
CA ARG A 413 15.42 7.53 15.70
C ARG A 413 14.64 8.79 15.34
N GLN A 414 13.41 8.98 15.85
CA GLN A 414 12.67 10.22 15.65
C GLN A 414 13.40 11.44 16.23
N GLU A 415 14.04 11.31 17.40
CA GLU A 415 14.82 12.40 18.02
C GLU A 415 16.03 12.80 17.16
N LEU A 416 16.62 11.85 16.43
CA LEU A 416 17.69 12.07 15.47
C LEU A 416 17.20 12.50 14.07
N GLY A 417 15.89 12.50 13.83
CA GLY A 417 15.32 12.80 12.51
C GLY A 417 15.49 11.67 11.48
N LEU A 418 15.73 10.43 11.92
CA LEU A 418 15.87 9.26 11.06
C LEU A 418 14.53 8.57 10.83
N LEU A 419 14.35 7.99 9.65
CA LEU A 419 13.11 7.32 9.24
C LEU A 419 13.06 5.89 9.78
N THR A 420 11.88 5.51 10.26
CA THR A 420 11.58 4.17 10.75
C THR A 420 10.20 3.79 10.24
N THR A 421 10.05 2.62 9.65
CA THR A 421 8.75 2.06 9.27
C THR A 421 8.64 0.61 9.75
N ILE A 422 7.44 0.07 9.67
CA ILE A 422 7.23 -1.38 9.72
C ILE A 422 6.82 -1.87 8.34
N TYR A 423 7.01 -3.16 8.07
CA TYR A 423 6.48 -3.79 6.86
C TYR A 423 5.78 -5.12 7.16
N THR A 424 4.93 -5.53 6.23
CA THR A 424 4.34 -6.87 6.19
C THR A 424 4.70 -7.55 4.88
N CYS A 425 4.99 -8.85 4.91
CA CYS A 425 5.22 -9.67 3.74
C CYS A 425 4.52 -11.03 3.88
N THR A 426 4.90 -11.98 3.04
CA THR A 426 4.48 -13.38 3.14
C THR A 426 4.69 -13.94 4.56
N GLY A 427 3.71 -14.70 5.08
CA GLY A 427 3.78 -15.28 6.44
C GLY A 427 3.45 -14.35 7.61
N ASP A 428 3.01 -13.12 7.34
CA ASP A 428 2.53 -12.18 8.35
C ASP A 428 1.01 -12.24 8.55
N TYR A 429 0.60 -11.98 9.79
CA TYR A 429 -0.77 -11.65 10.14
C TYR A 429 -0.72 -10.59 11.27
N PRO A 430 -1.43 -9.47 11.16
CA PRO A 430 -2.19 -8.98 9.99
C PRO A 430 -1.31 -8.69 8.75
N SER A 431 -1.87 -8.81 7.54
CA SER A 431 -1.18 -8.48 6.28
C SER A 431 -2.17 -7.93 5.23
N SER A 432 -1.80 -7.90 3.95
CA SER A 432 -2.61 -7.32 2.86
C SER A 432 -2.63 -8.24 1.63
N PHE A 433 -2.93 -9.51 1.85
CA PHE A 433 -3.13 -10.52 0.81
C PHE A 433 -4.55 -10.45 0.24
N THR A 434 -4.81 -11.12 -0.88
CA THR A 434 -6.17 -11.30 -1.42
C THR A 434 -7.07 -12.09 -0.46
N ILE A 435 -6.50 -12.95 0.39
CA ILE A 435 -7.23 -13.73 1.39
C ILE A 435 -7.40 -13.03 2.75
N SER A 436 -6.70 -11.91 2.96
CA SER A 436 -6.79 -11.13 4.21
C SER A 436 -8.19 -10.53 4.36
N ASP A 437 -8.61 -10.32 5.60
CA ASP A 437 -9.68 -9.36 5.86
C ASP A 437 -9.13 -7.96 5.54
N PRO A 438 -9.77 -7.16 4.67
CA PRO A 438 -9.27 -5.83 4.35
C PRO A 438 -8.97 -4.95 5.57
N SER A 439 -9.69 -5.09 6.68
CA SER A 439 -9.41 -4.34 7.92
C SER A 439 -8.00 -4.54 8.48
N GLU A 440 -7.34 -5.65 8.15
CA GLU A 440 -5.93 -5.89 8.49
C GLU A 440 -5.04 -4.73 8.00
N GLY A 441 -5.33 -4.15 6.83
CA GLY A 441 -4.61 -2.97 6.32
C GLY A 441 -4.75 -1.75 7.23
N ALA A 442 -5.95 -1.46 7.73
CA ALA A 442 -6.17 -0.35 8.65
C ALA A 442 -5.46 -0.59 9.99
N PHE A 443 -5.52 -1.82 10.51
CA PHE A 443 -4.81 -2.22 11.72
C PHE A 443 -3.29 -2.02 11.57
N THR A 444 -2.71 -2.45 10.45
CA THR A 444 -1.26 -2.32 10.18
C THR A 444 -0.79 -0.86 10.29
N ILE A 445 -1.58 0.08 9.76
CA ILE A 445 -1.23 1.49 9.85
C ILE A 445 -1.35 2.02 11.29
N TRP A 446 -2.39 1.63 12.04
CA TRP A 446 -2.46 1.95 13.48
C TRP A 446 -1.28 1.36 14.25
N TYR A 447 -0.85 0.15 13.91
CA TYR A 447 0.27 -0.51 14.56
C TYR A 447 1.60 0.23 14.31
N SER A 448 1.77 0.86 13.14
CA SER A 448 2.93 1.71 12.87
C SER A 448 3.04 2.89 13.85
N LEU A 449 1.92 3.54 14.18
CA LEU A 449 1.88 4.66 15.13
C LEU A 449 1.93 4.17 16.58
N TYR A 450 1.35 3.00 16.88
CA TYR A 450 1.50 2.33 18.19
C TYR A 450 2.97 2.11 18.55
N GLN A 451 3.78 1.72 17.56
CA GLN A 451 5.22 1.56 17.71
C GLN A 451 6.02 2.86 17.58
N ASN A 452 5.34 4.01 17.49
CA ASN A 452 5.95 5.32 17.28
C ASN A 452 6.93 5.36 16.07
N THR A 453 6.63 4.62 15.01
CA THR A 453 7.37 4.70 13.74
C THR A 453 6.79 5.80 12.85
N ASN A 454 7.48 6.16 11.76
CA ASN A 454 7.01 7.16 10.81
C ASN A 454 5.90 6.64 9.88
N GLY A 455 5.73 5.32 9.75
CA GLY A 455 4.66 4.73 8.95
C GLY A 455 4.96 3.33 8.43
N PHE A 456 4.66 3.09 7.16
CA PHE A 456 4.52 1.75 6.61
C PHE A 456 5.22 1.56 5.27
N LEU A 457 5.90 0.42 5.11
CA LEU A 457 6.46 -0.05 3.86
C LEU A 457 5.78 -1.36 3.44
N ARG A 458 5.62 -1.56 2.13
CA ARG A 458 5.30 -2.88 1.57
C ARG A 458 6.00 -3.06 0.23
N TRP A 459 6.47 -4.26 -0.04
CA TRP A 459 7.24 -4.57 -1.26
C TRP A 459 6.41 -4.60 -2.56
N SER A 460 5.12 -4.25 -2.52
CA SER A 460 4.13 -4.78 -3.46
C SER A 460 3.11 -3.76 -3.94
N TRP A 461 3.51 -2.81 -4.78
CA TRP A 461 2.55 -1.98 -5.49
C TRP A 461 1.84 -2.77 -6.61
N ASP A 462 2.60 -3.32 -7.54
CA ASP A 462 2.15 -3.67 -8.90
C ASP A 462 2.89 -4.88 -9.53
N GLY A 463 3.43 -5.79 -8.73
CA GLY A 463 4.10 -7.03 -9.17
C GLY A 463 3.14 -8.09 -9.74
N TRP A 464 2.39 -7.76 -10.78
CA TRP A 464 1.34 -8.61 -11.35
C TRP A 464 1.83 -9.95 -11.90
N VAL A 465 1.03 -11.00 -11.69
CA VAL A 465 1.16 -12.29 -12.40
C VAL A 465 0.68 -12.16 -13.86
N GLU A 466 0.52 -13.27 -14.59
CA GLU A 466 0.15 -13.23 -16.02
C GLU A 466 -1.19 -12.51 -16.26
N ASN A 467 -2.24 -12.90 -15.52
CA ASN A 467 -3.57 -12.32 -15.66
C ASN A 467 -4.29 -12.23 -14.29
N PRO A 468 -3.91 -11.26 -13.43
CA PRO A 468 -4.42 -11.17 -12.07
C PRO A 468 -5.94 -10.93 -12.01
N LEU A 469 -6.55 -10.33 -13.05
CA LEU A 469 -8.00 -10.13 -13.11
C LEU A 469 -8.80 -11.44 -13.06
N GLU A 470 -8.19 -12.56 -13.48
CA GLU A 470 -8.84 -13.86 -13.53
C GLU A 470 -8.21 -14.87 -12.56
N ASN A 471 -6.89 -14.81 -12.34
CA ASN A 471 -6.21 -15.68 -11.39
C ASN A 471 -4.94 -15.03 -10.82
N VAL A 472 -4.87 -14.94 -9.49
CA VAL A 472 -3.76 -14.33 -8.74
C VAL A 472 -2.76 -15.33 -8.16
N SER A 473 -2.96 -16.63 -8.41
CA SER A 473 -2.11 -17.69 -7.88
C SER A 473 -0.67 -17.54 -8.33
N TYR A 474 0.26 -17.71 -7.39
CA TYR A 474 1.69 -17.67 -7.68
C TYR A 474 2.45 -18.69 -6.84
N LYS A 475 3.64 -19.08 -7.30
CA LYS A 475 4.38 -20.25 -6.78
C LYS A 475 4.98 -20.07 -5.38
N TYR A 476 5.06 -18.85 -4.84
CA TYR A 476 5.81 -18.58 -3.59
C TYR A 476 4.92 -18.23 -2.39
N TRP A 477 4.11 -17.19 -2.50
CA TRP A 477 3.52 -16.53 -1.33
C TRP A 477 2.02 -16.77 -1.20
N GLU A 478 1.42 -16.23 -0.14
CA GLU A 478 -0.02 -16.03 -0.07
C GLU A 478 -0.51 -15.25 -1.32
N PRO A 479 -1.68 -15.58 -1.86
CA PRO A 479 -2.15 -15.01 -3.12
C PRO A 479 -2.39 -13.50 -3.01
N GLY A 480 -1.97 -12.77 -4.03
CA GLY A 480 -2.07 -11.31 -4.07
C GLY A 480 -1.01 -10.56 -3.24
N ASP A 481 -0.08 -11.26 -2.58
CA ASP A 481 1.06 -10.62 -1.90
C ASP A 481 1.85 -9.63 -2.79
N PRO A 482 2.12 -9.91 -4.09
CA PRO A 482 3.03 -9.07 -4.88
C PRO A 482 2.45 -7.74 -5.41
N PHE A 483 1.15 -7.48 -5.22
CA PHE A 483 0.52 -6.28 -5.75
C PHE A 483 -0.66 -5.84 -4.89
N LEU A 484 -0.79 -4.53 -4.66
CA LEU A 484 -1.91 -3.89 -3.96
C LEU A 484 -2.99 -3.39 -4.92
N ILE A 485 -2.67 -3.24 -6.20
CA ILE A 485 -3.58 -2.84 -7.27
C ILE A 485 -3.64 -3.89 -8.37
N TYR A 486 -4.76 -3.94 -9.11
CA TYR A 486 -4.90 -4.77 -10.32
C TYR A 486 -4.67 -3.92 -11.58
N PRO A 487 -4.21 -4.51 -12.70
CA PRO A 487 -4.24 -3.84 -13.98
C PRO A 487 -5.68 -3.67 -14.48
N ALA A 488 -5.90 -2.72 -15.37
CA ALA A 488 -7.11 -2.74 -16.19
C ALA A 488 -7.02 -3.86 -17.24
N GLU A 489 -8.12 -4.16 -17.93
CA GLU A 489 -8.09 -5.09 -19.05
C GLU A 489 -7.05 -4.66 -20.11
N LYS A 490 -6.40 -5.63 -20.77
CA LYS A 490 -5.32 -5.36 -21.75
C LYS A 490 -5.77 -4.49 -22.93
N ASP A 491 -7.07 -4.46 -23.23
CA ASP A 491 -7.71 -3.65 -24.28
C ASP A 491 -8.40 -2.38 -23.75
N SER A 492 -8.24 -2.05 -22.47
CA SER A 492 -8.77 -0.82 -21.88
C SER A 492 -8.18 0.42 -22.55
N ILE A 493 -9.06 1.31 -22.98
CA ILE A 493 -8.72 2.61 -23.59
C ILE A 493 -8.81 3.78 -22.59
N GLY A 494 -9.13 3.51 -21.33
CA GLY A 494 -9.39 4.53 -20.31
C GLY A 494 -8.69 4.24 -18.99
N LYS A 495 -9.24 3.30 -18.19
CA LYS A 495 -8.63 2.91 -16.92
C LYS A 495 -7.30 2.18 -17.18
N THR A 496 -6.33 2.39 -16.31
CA THR A 496 -5.04 1.69 -16.36
C THR A 496 -4.78 0.80 -15.13
N PHE A 497 -5.65 0.89 -14.13
CA PHE A 497 -5.61 0.04 -12.94
C PHE A 497 -6.98 0.00 -12.25
N TYR A 498 -7.15 -0.95 -11.34
CA TYR A 498 -8.23 -1.06 -10.38
C TYR A 498 -7.67 -1.11 -8.95
N SER A 499 -8.34 -0.42 -8.02
CA SER A 499 -8.01 -0.50 -6.58
C SER A 499 -8.57 -1.78 -5.95
N THR A 500 -8.22 -2.03 -4.70
CA THR A 500 -8.61 -3.22 -3.93
C THR A 500 -9.17 -2.82 -2.57
N PRO A 501 -10.08 -3.61 -1.96
CA PRO A 501 -10.57 -3.35 -0.61
C PRO A 501 -9.43 -3.22 0.43
N ARG A 502 -8.40 -4.05 0.33
CA ARG A 502 -7.21 -4.03 1.20
C ARG A 502 -6.39 -2.75 1.03
N LEU A 503 -6.22 -2.25 -0.19
CA LEU A 503 -5.58 -0.94 -0.40
C LEU A 503 -6.45 0.21 0.14
N GLU A 504 -7.77 0.16 -0.04
CA GLU A 504 -8.66 1.18 0.51
C GLU A 504 -8.64 1.23 2.05
N LYS A 505 -8.41 0.09 2.71
CA LYS A 505 -8.26 0.03 4.17
C LYS A 505 -6.88 0.49 4.65
N LEU A 506 -5.80 0.25 3.89
CA LEU A 506 -4.52 0.94 4.12
C LEU A 506 -4.70 2.46 4.00
N LYS A 507 -5.42 2.93 2.97
CA LYS A 507 -5.74 4.36 2.77
C LYS A 507 -6.57 4.93 3.93
N GLU A 508 -7.57 4.20 4.44
CA GLU A 508 -8.36 4.57 5.62
C GLU A 508 -7.43 4.75 6.83
N GLY A 509 -6.63 3.73 7.16
CA GLY A 509 -5.68 3.80 8.27
C GLY A 509 -4.70 4.99 8.16
N ILE A 510 -4.17 5.27 6.96
CA ILE A 510 -3.28 6.42 6.73
C ILE A 510 -4.00 7.74 7.00
N ARG A 511 -5.22 7.91 6.48
CA ARG A 511 -6.01 9.12 6.75
C ARG A 511 -6.27 9.30 8.24
N ASP A 512 -6.54 8.21 8.96
CA ASP A 512 -6.90 8.27 10.37
C ASP A 512 -5.70 8.51 11.31
N ILE A 513 -4.53 7.90 11.06
CA ILE A 513 -3.33 8.27 11.83
C ILE A 513 -2.92 9.72 11.57
N ASN A 514 -3.22 10.25 10.37
CA ASN A 514 -2.99 11.67 10.06
C ASN A 514 -3.93 12.56 10.88
N LYS A 515 -5.19 12.15 11.11
CA LYS A 515 -6.11 12.83 12.05
C LYS A 515 -5.54 12.82 13.45
N ALA A 516 -5.09 11.66 13.94
CA ALA A 516 -4.50 11.53 15.27
C ALA A 516 -3.30 12.47 15.47
N LYS A 517 -2.35 12.48 14.52
CA LYS A 517 -1.17 13.34 14.57
C LYS A 517 -1.51 14.83 14.46
N TYR A 518 -2.48 15.19 13.61
CA TYR A 518 -2.98 16.56 13.52
C TYR A 518 -3.56 17.03 14.87
N LEU A 519 -4.37 16.20 15.53
CA LEU A 519 -4.94 16.54 16.84
C LEU A 519 -3.85 16.67 17.91
N MET A 520 -2.87 15.77 17.94
CA MET A 520 -1.75 15.87 18.87
C MET A 520 -0.94 17.16 18.69
N GLU A 521 -0.81 17.66 17.46
CA GLU A 521 -0.13 18.93 17.16
C GLU A 521 -1.00 20.15 17.53
N LYS A 522 -2.27 20.17 17.13
CA LYS A 522 -3.15 21.34 17.29
C LYS A 522 -3.82 21.44 18.66
N ALA A 523 -3.92 20.33 19.39
CA ALA A 523 -4.47 20.27 20.74
C ALA A 523 -3.50 19.58 21.71
N PRO A 524 -2.38 20.22 22.09
CA PRO A 524 -1.35 19.60 22.94
C PRO A 524 -1.88 19.05 24.27
N ASN A 525 -2.94 19.66 24.83
CA ASN A 525 -3.57 19.20 26.06
C ASN A 525 -4.30 17.84 25.91
N LEU A 526 -4.70 17.45 24.68
CA LEU A 526 -5.29 16.15 24.37
C LEU A 526 -4.25 15.10 23.99
N LYS A 527 -2.99 15.49 23.75
CA LYS A 527 -1.93 14.61 23.23
C LYS A 527 -1.77 13.34 24.05
N ASN A 528 -1.58 13.45 25.37
CA ASN A 528 -1.37 12.28 26.22
C ASN A 528 -2.58 11.33 26.21
N SER A 529 -3.80 11.86 26.10
CA SER A 529 -5.02 11.05 26.02
C SER A 529 -5.13 10.31 24.68
N ILE A 530 -4.73 10.97 23.59
CA ILE A 530 -4.63 10.35 22.26
C ILE A 530 -3.56 9.26 22.25
N GLU A 531 -2.37 9.54 22.80
CA GLU A 531 -1.30 8.55 22.97
C GLU A 531 -1.76 7.36 23.81
N ASN A 532 -2.49 7.58 24.91
CA ASN A 532 -3.06 6.49 25.71
C ASN A 532 -4.03 5.63 24.89
N LEU A 533 -4.87 6.23 24.04
CA LEU A 533 -5.75 5.48 23.15
C LEU A 533 -4.92 4.65 22.15
N ILE A 534 -3.94 5.25 21.49
CA ILE A 534 -3.07 4.58 20.52
C ILE A 534 -2.28 3.44 21.19
N TYR A 535 -1.61 3.71 22.31
CA TYR A 535 -0.81 2.73 23.06
C TYR A 535 -1.63 1.68 23.80
N SER A 536 -2.96 1.80 23.79
CA SER A 536 -3.86 0.72 24.24
C SER A 536 -4.22 -0.27 23.14
N LEU A 537 -3.70 -0.10 21.91
CA LEU A 537 -3.94 -1.00 20.78
C LEU A 537 -3.53 -2.44 21.13
N LYS A 538 -4.42 -3.39 20.86
CA LYS A 538 -4.17 -4.81 21.15
C LYS A 538 -3.79 -5.57 19.89
N ARG A 539 -2.62 -6.20 19.91
CA ARG A 539 -2.14 -7.01 18.79
C ARG A 539 -2.78 -8.40 18.78
N PRO A 540 -3.38 -8.82 17.65
CA PRO A 540 -3.90 -10.18 17.49
C PRO A 540 -2.76 -11.19 17.26
N ASN A 541 -3.01 -12.47 17.51
CA ASN A 541 -2.04 -13.53 17.30
C ASN A 541 -2.13 -14.11 15.88
N LYS A 542 -0.98 -14.53 15.36
CA LYS A 542 -0.85 -15.22 14.08
C LYS A 542 -1.15 -16.71 14.22
N GLY A 543 -1.93 -17.24 13.27
CA GLY A 543 -2.07 -18.66 12.98
C GLY A 543 -1.63 -18.98 11.56
N GLU A 544 -1.86 -20.22 11.15
CA GLU A 544 -1.57 -20.72 9.80
C GLU A 544 -2.71 -21.62 9.35
N ASN A 545 -3.16 -21.47 8.10
CA ASN A 545 -4.18 -22.34 7.54
C ASN A 545 -3.59 -23.72 7.13
N ALA A 546 -4.45 -24.62 6.65
CA ALA A 546 -4.03 -25.97 6.26
C ALA A 546 -3.03 -26.04 5.07
N TYR A 547 -2.73 -24.91 4.44
CA TYR A 547 -1.94 -24.81 3.21
C TYR A 547 -0.74 -23.87 3.34
N GLY A 548 -0.35 -23.50 4.56
CA GLY A 548 0.87 -22.71 4.85
C GLY A 548 0.69 -21.19 4.79
N SER A 549 -0.54 -20.69 4.58
CA SER A 549 -0.80 -19.25 4.51
C SER A 549 -1.10 -18.70 5.90
N ALA A 550 -0.47 -17.57 6.25
CA ALA A 550 -0.72 -16.89 7.52
C ALA A 550 -2.16 -16.35 7.58
N VAL A 551 -2.80 -16.56 8.72
CA VAL A 551 -4.18 -16.13 9.03
C VAL A 551 -4.27 -15.78 10.53
N ALA A 552 -5.43 -15.34 11.00
CA ALA A 552 -5.66 -15.16 12.43
C ALA A 552 -5.48 -16.49 13.20
N ALA A 553 -4.91 -16.44 14.41
CA ALA A 553 -4.79 -17.62 15.26
C ALA A 553 -6.15 -18.24 15.62
N SER A 554 -7.16 -17.39 15.76
CA SER A 554 -8.53 -17.78 16.06
C SER A 554 -9.54 -16.76 15.50
N LYS A 555 -10.83 -17.08 15.59
CA LYS A 555 -11.90 -16.13 15.27
C LYS A 555 -11.88 -14.92 16.22
N GLU A 556 -11.46 -15.10 17.47
CA GLU A 556 -11.31 -13.99 18.42
C GLU A 556 -10.21 -13.03 17.97
N ASP A 557 -9.08 -13.53 17.48
CA ASP A 557 -7.98 -12.71 16.94
C ASP A 557 -8.39 -11.99 15.63
N ARG A 558 -9.18 -12.66 14.79
CA ARG A 558 -9.77 -12.06 13.59
C ARG A 558 -10.68 -10.88 13.94
N ASP A 559 -11.61 -11.12 14.87
CA ASP A 559 -12.58 -10.11 15.28
C ASP A 559 -11.91 -8.98 16.10
N LEU A 560 -10.84 -9.28 16.85
CA LEU A 560 -10.01 -8.29 17.54
C LEU A 560 -9.39 -7.30 16.56
N THR A 561 -8.93 -7.77 15.40
CA THR A 561 -8.34 -6.91 14.35
C THR A 561 -9.34 -5.86 13.86
N ILE A 562 -10.57 -6.30 13.56
CA ILE A 562 -11.68 -5.43 13.15
C ILE A 562 -12.08 -4.49 14.29
N SER A 563 -12.21 -5.04 15.51
CA SER A 563 -12.61 -4.29 16.70
C SER A 563 -11.64 -3.16 16.99
N GLU A 564 -10.34 -3.41 16.96
CA GLU A 564 -9.32 -2.41 17.29
C GLU A 564 -9.22 -1.31 16.22
N ALA A 565 -9.28 -1.67 14.93
CA ALA A 565 -9.29 -0.67 13.86
C ALA A 565 -10.45 0.33 14.02
N ASN A 566 -11.66 -0.18 14.32
CA ASN A 566 -12.83 0.67 14.56
C ASN A 566 -12.75 1.43 15.89
N ARG A 567 -12.27 0.79 16.96
CA ARG A 567 -12.14 1.39 18.30
C ARG A 567 -11.26 2.63 18.26
N ILE A 568 -10.06 2.53 17.66
CA ILE A 568 -9.12 3.65 17.60
C ILE A 568 -9.69 4.76 16.71
N LYS A 569 -10.18 4.44 15.51
CA LYS A 569 -10.81 5.41 14.60
C LYS A 569 -11.91 6.22 15.30
N ASN A 570 -12.84 5.53 15.97
CA ASN A 570 -13.94 6.18 16.67
C ASN A 570 -13.46 7.05 17.84
N GLY A 571 -12.48 6.57 18.61
CA GLY A 571 -11.87 7.35 19.69
C GLY A 571 -11.18 8.62 19.19
N ILE A 572 -10.47 8.55 18.06
CA ILE A 572 -9.84 9.72 17.42
C ILE A 572 -10.87 10.73 16.95
N ASN A 573 -11.98 10.29 16.34
CA ASN A 573 -13.07 11.21 15.97
C ASN A 573 -13.81 11.79 17.20
N ASN A 574 -13.83 11.10 18.33
CA ASN A 574 -14.32 11.69 19.59
C ASN A 574 -13.38 12.79 20.10
N PHE A 575 -12.06 12.58 20.06
CA PHE A 575 -11.10 13.66 20.37
C PHE A 575 -11.21 14.83 19.38
N ALA A 576 -11.55 14.57 18.11
CA ALA A 576 -11.84 15.61 17.14
C ALA A 576 -13.06 16.45 17.56
N ARG A 577 -14.15 15.80 18.01
CA ARG A 577 -15.33 16.48 18.55
C ARG A 577 -15.00 17.30 19.79
N GLU A 578 -14.21 16.74 20.72
CA GLU A 578 -13.74 17.48 21.91
C GLU A 578 -12.96 18.74 21.52
N PHE A 579 -12.03 18.62 20.57
CA PHE A 579 -11.26 19.76 20.07
C PHE A 579 -12.15 20.82 19.39
N ILE A 580 -13.11 20.41 18.57
CA ILE A 580 -14.08 21.33 17.95
C ILE A 580 -14.92 22.04 19.01
N SER A 581 -15.46 21.31 19.99
CA SER A 581 -16.28 21.87 21.08
C SER A 581 -15.49 22.90 21.89
N LEU A 582 -14.28 22.55 22.31
CA LEU A 582 -13.40 23.44 23.08
C LEU A 582 -13.06 24.72 22.30
N THR A 583 -12.86 24.60 20.99
CA THR A 583 -12.58 25.74 20.11
C THR A 583 -13.80 26.67 19.99
N MET A 584 -15.01 26.11 19.84
CA MET A 584 -16.24 26.88 19.71
C MET A 584 -16.70 27.52 21.03
N GLU A 585 -16.46 26.88 22.18
CA GLU A 585 -16.79 27.45 23.49
C GLU A 585 -15.85 28.58 23.92
N THR A 586 -14.65 28.63 23.35
CA THR A 586 -13.66 29.69 23.63
C THR A 586 -13.82 30.91 22.70
N LEU A 587 -14.54 30.76 21.58
CA LEU A 587 -14.85 31.82 20.60
C LEU A 587 -16.09 32.59 21.01
#